data_AF-A0A1L9SAA4-F1
#
_entry.id   AF-A0A1L9SAA4-F1
#
_cell.length_a   1.000
_cell.length_b   1.000
_cell.length_c   1.000
_cell.angle_alpha   90.00
_cell.angle_beta   90.00
_cell.angle_gamma   90.00
#
_symmetry.space_group_name_H-M   'P 1'
#
loop_
_entity.id
_entity.type
_entity.pdbx_description
1 polymer ?
#
loop_
_entity_poly.entity_id
_entity_poly.type
_entity_poly.pdbx_seq_one_letter_code
_entity_poly.pdbx_strand_id
1 'polypeptide(L)'
;MHILTLLSLATAISAQTVYIVAQCNTNATACQTVGVPCNNGYPYRCPVEGDEEDYFGILCRDANAYPQIIESGLTLEQAEQVAGCR
;
A
#
# COMPACT_ATOMS: atom_id res chain seq x y z
N MET A 1 -35.91 -23.43 -33.02
CA MET A 1 -35.44 -23.06 -31.66
C MET A 1 -34.03 -22.51 -31.81
N HIS A 2 -33.85 -21.20 -31.64
CA HIS A 2 -32.53 -20.57 -31.70
C HIS A 2 -31.94 -20.57 -30.30
N ILE A 3 -30.90 -21.38 -30.07
CA ILE A 3 -30.15 -21.40 -28.82
C ILE A 3 -29.08 -20.30 -28.94
N LEU A 4 -29.31 -19.16 -28.28
CA LEU A 4 -28.26 -18.14 -28.08
C LEU A 4 -27.34 -18.63 -26.96
N THR A 5 -26.15 -19.08 -27.33
CA THR A 5 -25.08 -19.39 -26.38
C THR A 5 -24.46 -18.08 -25.89
N LEU A 6 -24.83 -17.63 -24.69
CA LEU A 6 -24.16 -16.54 -23.99
C LEU A 6 -22.78 -17.04 -23.55
N LEU A 7 -21.71 -16.67 -24.27
CA LEU A 7 -20.35 -16.79 -23.76
C LEU A 7 -20.18 -15.76 -22.62
N SER A 8 -20.34 -16.22 -21.38
CA SER A 8 -19.90 -15.46 -20.22
C SER A 8 -18.38 -15.35 -20.26
N LEU A 9 -17.87 -14.22 -20.76
CA LEU A 9 -16.48 -13.80 -20.53
C LEU A 9 -16.31 -13.65 -19.01
N ALA A 10 -15.78 -14.67 -18.36
CA ALA A 10 -15.22 -14.54 -17.03
C ALA A 10 -13.97 -13.68 -17.17
N THR A 11 -14.13 -12.36 -17.06
CA THR A 11 -12.99 -11.46 -16.82
C THR A 11 -12.42 -11.87 -15.47
N ALA A 12 -11.26 -12.52 -15.46
CA ALA A 12 -10.45 -12.62 -14.27
C ALA A 12 -10.17 -11.18 -13.82
N ILE A 13 -10.83 -10.75 -12.75
CA ILE A 13 -10.54 -9.48 -12.11
C ILE A 13 -9.19 -9.71 -11.43
N SER A 14 -8.10 -9.47 -12.16
CA SER A 14 -6.81 -9.31 -11.52
C SER A 14 -6.93 -8.08 -10.64
N ALA A 15 -7.08 -8.28 -9.33
CA ALA A 15 -6.87 -7.22 -8.35
C ALA A 15 -5.46 -6.69 -8.60
N GLN A 16 -5.35 -5.50 -9.21
CA GLN A 16 -4.06 -4.84 -9.35
C GLN A 16 -3.63 -4.49 -7.92
N THR A 17 -2.48 -5.00 -7.49
CA THR A 17 -1.90 -4.59 -6.21
C THR A 17 -1.75 -3.08 -6.23
N VAL A 18 -2.51 -2.41 -5.37
CA VAL A 18 -2.45 -0.97 -5.19
C VAL A 18 -1.57 -0.69 -3.99
N TYR A 19 -0.79 0.37 -4.08
CA TYR A 19 0.09 0.82 -3.02
C TYR A 19 -0.49 2.10 -2.39
N ILE A 20 -0.17 2.28 -1.13
CA ILE A 20 -0.42 3.51 -0.38
C ILE A 20 0.92 4.10 0.05
N VAL A 21 0.95 5.41 0.29
CA VAL A 21 2.04 6.02 1.06
C VAL A 21 1.53 6.25 2.46
N ALA A 22 2.10 5.51 3.40
CA ALA A 22 1.73 5.60 4.81
C ALA A 22 2.85 6.27 5.62
N GLN A 23 2.47 6.90 6.72
CA GLN A 23 3.38 7.55 7.66
C GLN A 23 3.04 7.16 9.10
N CYS A 24 4.06 6.86 9.89
CA CYS A 24 3.96 6.61 11.33
C CYS A 24 4.74 7.68 12.09
N ASN A 25 4.03 8.69 12.60
CA ASN A 25 4.56 10.02 12.93
C ASN A 25 5.90 10.08 13.71
N THR A 26 6.16 9.18 14.66
CA THR A 26 7.37 9.20 15.52
C THR A 26 8.12 7.87 15.54
N ASN A 27 7.73 6.89 14.72
CA ASN A 27 8.27 5.54 14.83
C ASN A 27 8.41 4.86 13.46
N ALA A 28 9.58 4.26 13.22
CA ALA A 28 9.93 3.65 11.92
C ALA A 28 9.56 2.17 11.83
N THR A 29 9.16 1.52 12.93
CA THR A 29 8.91 0.08 13.02
C THR A 29 7.89 -0.38 11.99
N ALA A 30 6.80 0.36 11.79
CA ALA A 30 5.80 0.01 10.79
C ALA A 30 6.42 0.02 9.37
N CYS A 31 7.14 1.08 9.00
CA CYS A 31 7.82 1.15 7.70
C CYS A 31 8.97 0.13 7.54
N GLN A 32 9.64 -0.25 8.62
CA GLN A 32 10.69 -1.26 8.57
C GLN A 32 10.16 -2.69 8.48
N THR A 33 8.89 -2.91 8.86
CA THR A 33 8.29 -4.25 8.92
C THR A 33 7.49 -4.58 7.67
N VAL A 34 6.63 -3.65 7.23
CA VAL A 34 5.69 -3.85 6.11
C VAL A 34 5.87 -2.81 4.98
N GLY A 35 6.78 -1.85 5.19
CA GLY A 35 7.09 -0.89 4.15
C GLY A 35 7.91 -1.53 3.05
N VAL A 36 7.61 -1.16 1.80
CA VAL A 36 8.48 -1.50 0.67
C VAL A 36 9.84 -0.84 0.92
N PRO A 37 10.96 -1.57 0.77
CA PRO A 37 12.29 -1.03 0.94
C PRO A 37 12.49 0.25 0.13
N CYS A 38 12.68 1.36 0.83
CA CYS A 38 12.74 2.69 0.26
C CYS A 38 13.93 3.42 0.88
N ASN A 39 14.88 3.83 0.05
CA ASN A 39 15.97 4.68 0.51
C ASN A 39 15.51 6.13 0.52
N ASN A 40 14.88 6.55 1.62
CA ASN A 40 14.45 7.93 1.82
C ASN A 40 15.14 8.55 3.03
N GLY A 41 15.12 9.89 3.10
CA GLY A 41 15.62 10.63 4.27
C GLY A 41 14.65 10.66 5.44
N TYR A 42 13.50 9.98 5.35
CA TYR A 42 12.39 10.10 6.30
C TYR A 42 11.86 8.71 6.70
N PRO A 43 12.45 8.07 7.73
CA PRO A 43 12.28 6.64 8.02
C PRO A 43 10.88 6.24 8.51
N TYR A 44 10.00 7.23 8.64
CA TYR A 44 8.64 7.11 9.14
C TYR A 44 7.58 7.14 8.04
N ARG A 45 7.99 7.40 6.78
CA ARG A 45 7.12 7.41 5.60
C ARG A 45 7.62 6.35 4.64
N CYS A 46 6.73 5.55 4.08
CA CYS A 46 7.10 4.48 3.16
C CYS A 46 5.92 4.11 2.25
N PRO A 47 6.21 3.53 1.07
CA PRO A 47 5.21 2.78 0.32
C PRO A 47 4.81 1.53 1.11
N VAL A 48 3.53 1.19 1.11
CA VAL A 48 2.98 -0.02 1.73
C VAL A 48 1.99 -0.65 0.75
N GLU A 49 1.96 -1.98 0.65
CA GLU A 49 0.92 -2.65 -0.13
C GLU A 49 -0.45 -2.39 0.50
N GLY A 50 -1.48 -2.16 -0.31
CA GLY A 50 -2.79 -1.73 0.19
C GLY A 50 -3.47 -2.74 1.13
N ASP A 51 -3.15 -4.02 0.99
CA ASP A 51 -3.60 -5.09 1.90
C ASP A 51 -2.83 -5.12 3.24
N GLU A 52 -1.68 -4.46 3.33
CA GLU A 52 -0.92 -4.30 4.57
C GLU A 52 -1.26 -3.01 5.34
N GLU A 53 -2.21 -2.19 4.86
CA GLU A 53 -2.62 -0.94 5.51
C GLU A 53 -3.00 -1.14 6.99
N ASP A 54 -3.87 -2.13 7.24
CA ASP A 54 -4.34 -2.42 8.59
C ASP A 54 -3.20 -2.86 9.51
N TYR A 55 -2.28 -3.68 8.98
CA TYR A 55 -1.15 -4.19 9.75
C TYR A 55 -0.12 -3.10 10.03
N PHE A 56 0.18 -2.24 9.05
CA PHE A 56 0.93 -1.01 9.23
C PHE A 56 0.35 -0.17 10.38
N GLY A 57 -0.97 0.00 10.38
CA GLY A 57 -1.69 0.74 11.41
C GLY A 57 -1.54 0.14 12.80
N ILE A 58 -1.61 -1.19 12.93
CA ILE A 58 -1.39 -1.92 14.20
C ILE A 58 0.03 -1.69 14.70
N LEU A 59 1.04 -1.95 13.87
CA LEU A 59 2.44 -1.80 14.24
C LEU A 59 2.78 -0.37 14.69
N CYS A 60 2.23 0.63 13.99
CA CYS A 60 2.41 2.02 14.36
C CYS A 60 1.79 2.34 15.74
N ARG A 61 0.57 1.86 15.99
CA ARG A 61 -0.12 2.08 17.28
C ARG A 61 0.54 1.35 18.44
N ASP A 62 1.00 0.12 18.23
CA ASP A 62 1.73 -0.68 19.23
C ASP A 62 3.03 0.00 19.67
N ALA A 63 3.62 0.78 18.76
CA ALA A 63 4.78 1.62 19.04
C ALA A 63 4.45 2.98 19.68
N ASN A 64 3.22 3.19 20.16
CA ASN A 64 2.71 4.46 20.71
C ASN A 64 2.77 5.64 19.72
N ALA A 65 2.59 5.36 18.43
CA ALA A 65 2.59 6.35 17.36
C ALA A 65 1.25 6.36 16.61
N TYR A 66 1.07 7.34 15.72
CA TYR A 66 -0.17 7.54 14.95
C TYR A 66 0.06 7.24 13.47
N PRO A 67 -0.70 6.29 12.88
CA PRO A 67 -0.64 6.01 11.46
C PRO A 67 -1.41 7.08 10.68
N GLN A 68 -0.88 7.42 9.51
CA GLN A 68 -1.47 8.40 8.60
C GLN A 68 -1.31 7.90 7.16
N ILE A 69 -2.40 7.88 6.41
CA ILE A 69 -2.33 7.63 4.97
C ILE A 69 -2.17 8.97 4.26
N ILE A 70 -1.08 9.10 3.52
CA ILE A 70 -0.72 10.30 2.76
C ILE A 70 -1.41 10.25 1.39
N GLU A 71 -1.34 9.11 0.72
CA GLU A 71 -1.92 8.91 -0.62
C GLU A 71 -2.20 7.41 -0.84
N SER A 72 -3.12 7.08 -1.74
CA SER A 72 -3.59 5.69 -1.99
C SER A 72 -3.94 5.45 -3.45
N GLY A 73 -4.08 4.18 -3.85
CA GLY A 73 -4.44 3.80 -5.21
C GLY A 73 -3.30 3.97 -6.21
N LEU A 74 -2.06 3.89 -5.74
CA LEU A 74 -0.86 4.14 -6.52
C LEU A 74 -0.30 2.84 -7.12
N THR A 75 0.41 2.96 -8.23
CA THR A 75 1.40 1.94 -8.61
C THR A 75 2.60 2.01 -7.65
N LEU A 76 3.42 0.96 -7.61
CA LEU A 76 4.63 0.97 -6.78
C LEU A 76 5.54 2.17 -7.10
N GLU A 77 5.81 2.41 -8.38
CA GLU A 77 6.68 3.50 -8.83
C GLU A 77 6.15 4.88 -8.38
N GLN A 78 4.82 5.09 -8.46
CA GLN A 78 4.19 6.31 -7.95
C GLN A 78 4.34 6.42 -6.44
N ALA A 79 4.11 5.34 -5.71
CA ALA A 79 4.23 5.32 -4.26
C ALA A 79 5.67 5.58 -3.80
N GLU A 80 6.68 5.04 -4.51
CA GLU A 80 8.10 5.33 -4.27
C GLU A 80 8.43 6.81 -4.49
N GLN A 81 7.94 7.41 -5.57
CA GLN A 81 8.12 8.83 -5.85
C GLN A 81 7.49 9.71 -4.77
N VAL A 82 6.25 9.42 -4.37
CA VAL A 82 5.51 10.17 -3.34
C VAL A 82 6.14 9.97 -1.94
N ALA A 83 6.64 8.77 -1.66
CA ALA A 83 7.38 8.46 -0.43
C ALA A 83 8.79 9.08 -0.41
N GLY A 84 9.28 9.58 -1.54
CA GLY A 84 10.59 10.23 -1.67
C GLY A 84 11.76 9.25 -1.71
N CYS A 85 11.54 8.04 -2.20
CA CYS A 85 12.60 7.04 -2.41
C CYS A 85 13.59 7.53 -3.48
N ARG A 86 14.89 7.29 -3.26
CA ARG A 86 15.99 7.72 -4.14
C ARG A 86 16.95 6.59 -4.48
#